data_AF-A0A657ANW9-F1
#
_entry.id   AF-A0A657ANW9-F1
#
_cell.length_a   1.000
_cell.length_b   1.000
_cell.length_c   1.000
_cell.angle_alpha   90.00
_cell.angle_beta   90.00
_cell.angle_gamma   90.00
#
_symmetry.space_group_name_H-M   'P 1'
#
loop_
_entity.id
_entity.type
_entity.pdbx_description
1 polymer ?
#
loop_
_entity_poly.entity_id
_entity_poly.type
_entity_poly.pdbx_seq_one_letter_code
_entity_poly.pdbx_strand_id
1 'polypeptide(L)'
;RCFKEPFDDEPGYLAAEILETLKRYKPESLIDMHNTSGSGPSFAVAIYEDPQHDALTELFTKRLIVTHLRLGALMEVTEYLCPTVTIECGGRLDESAHQIAWEGLNRYFRLESVLAGQESQESLEVLTNPVRLELKDDCRLRYGEKLSEESDLCLLPSIEQLNSGITVKDTQLGWVATDDLKAVFSSKNSREECVVNELVYIKDGGLFAKRDLKLFMITNNPEIAKMDCLFYAVRDCGSEVVA
;
A
#
# COMPACT_ATOMS: atom_id res chain seq x y z
N ARG A 1 -0.82 13.37 1.85
CA ARG A 1 -0.78 13.52 3.32
C ARG A 1 -1.13 14.94 3.79
N CYS A 2 -1.48 15.87 2.89
CA CYS A 2 -1.79 17.27 3.20
C CYS A 2 -3.29 17.61 3.14
N PHE A 3 -4.18 16.61 3.05
CA PHE A 3 -5.64 16.84 2.92
C PHE A 3 -6.35 17.10 4.25
N LYS A 4 -5.60 17.36 5.32
CA LYS A 4 -6.10 17.78 6.64
C LYS A 4 -5.61 19.19 6.93
N GLU A 5 -6.45 19.95 7.63
CA GLU A 5 -6.08 21.25 8.21
C GLU A 5 -4.76 21.14 9.01
N PRO A 6 -3.94 22.20 9.06
CA PRO A 6 -4.31 23.61 8.83
C PRO A 6 -4.14 24.17 7.41
N PHE A 7 -3.61 23.41 6.45
CA PHE A 7 -3.32 23.89 5.09
C PHE A 7 -2.42 25.14 5.05
N ASP A 8 -1.39 25.19 5.88
CA ASP A 8 -0.54 26.38 6.09
C ASP A 8 0.73 26.41 5.24
N ASP A 9 0.97 25.36 4.44
CA ASP A 9 2.07 25.23 3.49
C ASP A 9 1.58 25.14 2.03
N GLU A 10 2.52 25.16 1.09
CA GLU A 10 2.21 25.12 -0.35
C GLU A 10 1.39 23.88 -0.76
N PRO A 11 1.75 22.64 -0.36
CA PRO A 11 0.92 21.46 -0.59
C PRO A 11 -0.48 21.56 0.05
N GLY A 12 -0.57 22.18 1.23
CA GLY A 12 -1.82 22.41 1.94
C GLY A 12 -2.75 23.36 1.20
N TYR A 13 -2.25 24.47 0.66
CA TYR A 13 -3.05 25.40 -0.14
C TYR A 13 -3.63 24.72 -1.38
N LEU A 14 -2.81 23.92 -2.09
CA LEU A 14 -3.29 23.14 -3.23
C LEU A 14 -4.34 22.11 -2.82
N ALA A 15 -4.14 21.41 -1.69
CA ALA A 15 -5.11 20.47 -1.17
C ALA A 15 -6.46 21.15 -0.87
N ALA A 16 -6.44 22.34 -0.25
CA ALA A 16 -7.64 23.12 0.01
C ALA A 16 -8.37 23.50 -1.30
N GLU A 17 -7.64 23.93 -2.33
CA GLU A 17 -8.22 24.27 -3.63
C GLU A 17 -8.87 23.05 -4.32
N ILE A 18 -8.22 21.88 -4.25
CA ILE A 18 -8.79 20.62 -4.75
C ILE A 18 -10.10 20.32 -4.01
N LEU A 19 -10.12 20.41 -2.68
CA LEU A 19 -11.32 20.13 -1.89
C LEU A 19 -12.47 21.11 -2.21
N GLU A 20 -12.18 22.39 -2.38
CA GLU A 20 -13.19 23.38 -2.78
C GLU A 20 -13.74 23.10 -4.19
N THR A 21 -12.87 22.66 -5.11
CA THR A 21 -13.28 22.24 -6.45
C THR A 21 -14.25 21.06 -6.38
N LEU A 22 -13.93 20.03 -5.60
CA LEU A 22 -14.78 18.85 -5.42
C LEU A 22 -16.14 19.21 -4.82
N LYS A 23 -16.17 20.05 -3.77
CA LYS A 23 -17.42 20.53 -3.15
C LYS A 23 -18.29 21.32 -4.13
N ARG A 24 -17.66 22.12 -5.00
CA ARG A 24 -18.36 22.95 -5.99
C ARG A 24 -19.01 22.13 -7.08
N TYR A 25 -18.26 21.19 -7.66
CA TYR A 25 -18.71 20.45 -8.85
C TYR A 25 -19.47 19.16 -8.51
N LYS A 26 -19.29 18.61 -7.31
CA LYS A 26 -19.98 17.40 -6.82
C LYS A 26 -19.91 16.26 -7.86
N PRO A 27 -18.70 15.77 -8.18
CA PRO A 27 -18.56 14.69 -9.14
C PRO A 27 -19.31 13.43 -8.65
N GLU A 28 -19.70 12.58 -9.59
CA GLU A 28 -20.34 11.29 -9.26
C GLU A 28 -19.38 10.33 -8.57
N SER A 29 -18.08 10.41 -8.88
CA SER A 29 -17.00 9.62 -8.27
C SER A 29 -15.65 10.32 -8.40
N LEU A 30 -14.68 9.87 -7.60
CA LEU A 30 -13.30 10.35 -7.63
C LEU A 30 -12.33 9.18 -7.83
N ILE A 31 -11.46 9.30 -8.84
CA ILE A 31 -10.34 8.39 -9.06
C ILE A 31 -9.03 9.13 -8.79
N ASP A 32 -8.29 8.68 -7.78
CA ASP A 32 -6.97 9.22 -7.41
C ASP A 32 -5.88 8.25 -7.88
N MET A 33 -5.21 8.55 -9.00
CA MET A 33 -4.30 7.60 -9.66
C MET A 33 -2.84 7.84 -9.29
N HIS A 34 -2.14 6.76 -8.94
CA HIS A 34 -0.74 6.76 -8.51
C HIS A 34 0.05 5.62 -9.15
N ASN A 35 1.36 5.68 -8.98
CA ASN A 35 2.27 4.57 -9.21
C ASN A 35 3.02 4.24 -7.94
N THR A 36 3.31 2.95 -7.77
CA THR A 36 4.16 2.47 -6.68
C THR A 36 5.62 2.72 -7.00
N SER A 37 6.46 2.91 -5.98
CA SER A 37 7.89 3.18 -6.16
C SER A 37 8.67 1.94 -6.64
N GLY A 38 8.31 0.75 -6.15
CA GLY A 38 8.79 -0.55 -6.60
C GLY A 38 7.79 -1.24 -7.54
N SER A 39 8.26 -2.24 -8.28
CA SER A 39 7.43 -3.02 -9.21
C SER A 39 6.41 -3.89 -8.47
N GLY A 40 5.21 -4.05 -9.02
CA GLY A 40 4.14 -4.82 -8.39
C GLY A 40 2.81 -4.78 -9.16
N PRO A 41 1.85 -5.63 -8.78
CA PRO A 41 0.52 -5.63 -9.37
C PRO A 41 -0.25 -4.35 -9.02
N SER A 42 -1.21 -3.97 -9.86
CA SER A 42 -2.11 -2.87 -9.54
C SER A 42 -3.11 -3.25 -8.45
N PHE A 43 -3.58 -2.24 -7.72
CA PHE A 43 -4.64 -2.39 -6.73
C PHE A 43 -5.35 -1.06 -6.51
N ALA A 44 -6.59 -1.13 -6.05
CA ALA A 44 -7.33 0.01 -5.55
C ALA A 44 -7.20 0.10 -4.03
N VAL A 45 -7.40 1.29 -3.46
CA VAL A 45 -7.46 1.53 -2.03
C VAL A 45 -8.73 2.35 -1.73
N ALA A 46 -9.48 1.91 -0.72
CA ALA A 46 -10.68 2.57 -0.23
C ALA A 46 -10.74 2.51 1.32
N ILE A 47 -11.55 3.38 1.93
CA ILE A 47 -11.71 3.40 3.40
C ILE A 47 -12.76 2.41 3.91
N TYR A 48 -13.67 1.95 3.04
CA TYR A 48 -14.61 0.86 3.22
C TYR A 48 -14.91 0.21 1.85
N GLU A 49 -15.62 -0.92 1.88
CA GLU A 49 -16.04 -1.66 0.69
C GLU A 49 -17.56 -1.58 0.56
N ASP A 50 -18.03 -1.25 -0.64
CA ASP A 50 -19.42 -1.35 -1.06
C ASP A 50 -19.49 -1.57 -2.59
N PRO A 51 -20.68 -1.83 -3.16
CA PRO A 51 -20.79 -2.09 -4.60
C PRO A 51 -20.30 -0.96 -5.51
N GLN A 52 -20.26 0.29 -5.04
CA GLN A 52 -19.77 1.42 -5.82
C GLN A 52 -18.24 1.41 -5.88
N HIS A 53 -17.57 1.10 -4.78
CA HIS A 53 -16.12 0.92 -4.74
C HIS A 53 -15.68 -0.28 -5.57
N ASP A 54 -16.46 -1.36 -5.54
CA ASP A 54 -16.22 -2.53 -6.38
C ASP A 54 -16.29 -2.14 -7.87
N ALA A 55 -17.37 -1.45 -8.25
CA ALA A 55 -17.59 -1.00 -9.62
C ALA A 55 -16.43 -0.14 -10.13
N LEU A 56 -15.97 0.83 -9.33
CA LEU A 56 -14.85 1.70 -9.71
C LEU A 56 -13.52 0.93 -9.76
N THR A 57 -13.28 0.04 -8.80
CA THR A 57 -12.06 -0.79 -8.75
C THR A 57 -11.93 -1.66 -9.99
N GLU A 58 -13.02 -2.32 -10.38
CA GLU A 58 -13.06 -3.24 -11.52
C GLU A 58 -12.74 -2.59 -12.87
N LEU A 59 -12.84 -1.26 -12.98
CA LEU A 59 -12.42 -0.55 -14.19
C LEU A 59 -10.91 -0.65 -14.40
N PHE A 60 -10.13 -0.75 -13.32
CA PHE A 60 -8.66 -0.68 -13.36
C PHE A 60 -7.98 -1.97 -12.94
N THR A 61 -8.52 -2.70 -11.96
CA THR A 61 -7.84 -3.83 -11.32
C THR A 61 -8.83 -4.80 -10.67
N LYS A 62 -8.32 -5.93 -10.18
CA LYS A 62 -9.08 -6.98 -9.48
C LYS A 62 -8.75 -7.12 -8.01
N ARG A 63 -7.99 -6.16 -7.44
CA ARG A 63 -7.62 -6.13 -6.03
C ARG A 63 -8.05 -4.83 -5.38
N LEU A 64 -8.78 -4.93 -4.28
CA LEU A 64 -9.18 -3.80 -3.43
C LEU A 64 -8.52 -3.91 -2.06
N ILE A 65 -7.86 -2.85 -1.62
CA ILE A 65 -7.35 -2.70 -0.27
C ILE A 65 -8.32 -1.83 0.52
N VAL A 66 -8.91 -2.39 1.56
CA VAL A 66 -9.79 -1.67 2.47
C VAL A 66 -9.00 -1.33 3.72
N THR A 67 -8.83 -0.04 4.03
CA THR A 67 -7.99 0.37 5.15
C THR A 67 -8.58 1.49 6.00
N HIS A 68 -8.48 1.32 7.32
CA HIS A 68 -8.80 2.35 8.29
C HIS A 68 -7.61 3.25 8.66
N LEU A 69 -6.44 3.03 8.04
CA LEU A 69 -5.29 3.93 8.23
C LEU A 69 -5.67 5.37 7.86
N ARG A 70 -5.16 6.33 8.64
CA ARG A 70 -5.44 7.75 8.48
C ARG A 70 -4.12 8.52 8.34
N LEU A 71 -3.66 8.68 7.11
CA LEU A 71 -2.39 9.30 6.71
C LEU A 71 -2.59 10.72 6.11
N GLY A 72 -3.81 11.26 6.11
CA GLY A 72 -4.13 12.52 5.44
C GLY A 72 -4.18 12.40 3.92
N ALA A 73 -4.65 11.26 3.42
CA ALA A 73 -4.92 11.01 2.01
C ALA A 73 -6.22 11.68 1.55
N LEU A 74 -6.37 11.86 0.23
CA LEU A 74 -7.55 12.49 -0.38
C LEU A 74 -8.83 11.69 -0.05
N MET A 75 -8.78 10.36 -0.23
CA MET A 75 -9.87 9.43 0.09
C MET A 75 -10.40 9.56 1.52
N GLU A 76 -9.58 9.96 2.50
CA GLU A 76 -10.03 10.12 3.90
C GLU A 76 -11.02 11.27 4.08
N VAL A 77 -10.99 12.26 3.19
CA VAL A 77 -11.78 13.50 3.29
C VAL A 77 -12.73 13.71 2.12
N THR A 78 -12.69 12.87 1.09
CA THR A 78 -13.63 12.98 -0.04
C THR A 78 -14.70 11.92 -0.04
N GLU A 79 -14.54 10.84 0.74
CA GLU A 79 -15.47 9.72 0.69
C GLU A 79 -16.93 10.10 1.07
N TYR A 80 -17.12 11.08 1.96
CA TYR A 80 -18.47 11.57 2.26
C TYR A 80 -19.09 12.45 1.16
N LEU A 81 -18.30 12.86 0.16
CA LEU A 81 -18.75 13.67 -0.98
C LEU A 81 -19.21 12.77 -2.13
N CYS A 82 -18.40 11.76 -2.45
CA CYS A 82 -18.65 10.79 -3.52
C CYS A 82 -17.75 9.55 -3.32
N PRO A 83 -18.13 8.39 -3.88
CA PRO A 83 -17.28 7.20 -3.90
C PRO A 83 -15.88 7.53 -4.41
N THR A 84 -14.87 7.24 -3.60
CA THR A 84 -13.47 7.55 -3.91
C THR A 84 -12.62 6.30 -3.87
N VAL A 85 -11.89 6.03 -4.96
CA VAL A 85 -10.85 5.01 -4.98
C VAL A 85 -9.50 5.62 -5.35
N THR A 86 -8.47 5.27 -4.60
CA THR A 86 -7.09 5.48 -5.02
C THR A 86 -6.65 4.28 -5.84
N ILE A 87 -6.15 4.47 -7.05
CA ILE A 87 -5.65 3.40 -7.91
C ILE A 87 -4.13 3.47 -7.97
N GLU A 88 -3.47 2.45 -7.45
CA GLU A 88 -2.06 2.21 -7.70
C GLU A 88 -1.94 1.37 -8.97
N CYS A 89 -1.49 1.98 -10.07
CA CYS A 89 -1.46 1.31 -11.38
C CYS A 89 -0.35 0.26 -11.50
N GLY A 90 0.57 0.19 -10.53
CA GLY A 90 1.78 -0.63 -10.56
C GLY A 90 3.04 0.23 -10.48
N GLY A 91 4.21 -0.39 -10.64
CA GLY A 91 5.49 0.28 -10.48
C GLY A 91 5.70 1.44 -11.45
N ARG A 92 6.32 2.52 -10.99
CA ARG A 92 6.60 3.74 -11.79
C ARG A 92 7.45 3.51 -13.06
N LEU A 93 8.12 2.36 -13.16
CA LEU A 93 8.91 1.94 -14.32
C LEU A 93 8.26 0.78 -15.09
N ASP A 94 7.10 0.31 -14.64
CA ASP A 94 6.41 -0.83 -15.24
C ASP A 94 5.56 -0.35 -16.41
N GLU A 95 5.84 -0.84 -17.62
CA GLU A 95 5.03 -0.53 -18.81
C GLU A 95 3.56 -0.96 -18.63
N SER A 96 3.31 -2.04 -17.89
CA SER A 96 1.96 -2.50 -17.56
C SER A 96 1.17 -1.45 -16.75
N ALA A 97 1.84 -0.62 -15.95
CA ALA A 97 1.18 0.42 -15.19
C ALA A 97 0.60 1.51 -16.10
N HIS A 98 1.30 1.85 -17.19
CA HIS A 98 0.76 2.75 -18.21
C HIS A 98 -0.49 2.16 -18.87
N GLN A 99 -0.45 0.88 -19.22
CA GLN A 99 -1.58 0.18 -19.83
C GLN A 99 -2.79 0.14 -18.90
N ILE A 100 -2.59 -0.17 -17.62
CA ILE A 100 -3.66 -0.21 -16.60
C ILE A 100 -4.32 1.16 -16.45
N ALA A 101 -3.52 2.21 -16.34
CA ALA A 101 -4.00 3.58 -16.29
C ALA A 101 -4.85 3.93 -17.52
N TRP A 102 -4.30 3.68 -18.72
CA TRP A 102 -4.94 4.02 -19.99
C TRP A 102 -6.24 3.25 -20.22
N GLU A 103 -6.24 1.94 -20.01
CA GLU A 103 -7.42 1.11 -20.22
C GLU A 103 -8.52 1.43 -19.21
N GLY A 104 -8.17 1.61 -17.93
CA GLY A 104 -9.15 1.95 -16.91
C GLY A 104 -9.80 3.31 -17.14
N LEU A 105 -9.02 4.33 -17.52
CA LEU A 105 -9.57 5.63 -17.93
C LEU A 105 -10.48 5.50 -19.17
N ASN A 106 -10.10 4.70 -20.16
CA ASN A 106 -10.95 4.46 -21.32
C ASN A 106 -12.28 3.78 -20.94
N ARG A 107 -12.28 2.82 -20.01
CA ARG A 107 -13.51 2.21 -19.51
C ARG A 107 -14.35 3.26 -18.77
N TYR A 108 -13.74 4.01 -17.86
CA TYR A 108 -14.40 5.07 -17.08
C TYR A 108 -15.12 6.09 -17.98
N PHE A 109 -14.45 6.63 -19.00
CA PHE A 109 -15.05 7.65 -19.88
C PHE A 109 -16.04 7.11 -20.92
N ARG A 110 -16.15 5.79 -21.11
CA ARG A 110 -17.04 5.17 -22.11
C ARG A 110 -18.30 4.58 -21.50
N LEU A 111 -18.29 4.25 -20.22
CA LEU A 111 -19.46 3.74 -19.53
C LEU A 111 -20.44 4.88 -19.27
N GLU A 112 -21.73 4.59 -19.46
CA GLU A 112 -22.80 5.54 -19.12
C GLU A 112 -23.00 5.64 -17.60
N SER A 113 -22.70 4.58 -16.87
CA SER A 113 -22.80 4.52 -15.41
C SER A 113 -21.63 3.73 -14.82
N VAL A 114 -20.64 4.44 -14.27
CA VAL A 114 -19.44 3.85 -13.67
C VAL A 114 -19.69 3.21 -12.30
N LEU A 115 -20.82 3.53 -11.64
CA LEU A 115 -21.17 3.08 -10.29
C LEU A 115 -22.15 1.88 -10.26
N ALA A 116 -22.61 1.41 -11.42
CA ALA A 116 -23.62 0.34 -11.48
C ALA A 116 -23.03 -1.07 -11.34
N GLY A 117 -21.70 -1.20 -11.26
CA GLY A 117 -21.00 -2.48 -11.34
C GLY A 117 -20.95 -3.03 -12.76
N GLN A 118 -20.02 -3.93 -13.02
CA GLN A 118 -20.07 -4.79 -14.21
C GLN A 118 -20.72 -6.12 -13.80
N GLU A 119 -21.39 -6.81 -14.74
CA GLU A 119 -21.78 -8.21 -14.54
C GLU A 119 -20.53 -9.11 -14.59
N SER A 120 -19.55 -8.89 -13.71
CA SER A 120 -18.37 -9.73 -13.62
C SER A 120 -18.69 -10.98 -12.81
N GLN A 121 -18.31 -12.15 -13.34
CA GLN A 121 -18.44 -13.42 -12.61
C GLN A 121 -17.31 -13.64 -11.58
N GLU A 122 -16.25 -12.83 -11.64
CA GLU A 122 -15.08 -12.94 -10.76
C GLU A 122 -15.14 -11.90 -9.64
N SER A 123 -15.15 -12.36 -8.39
CA SER A 123 -15.09 -11.50 -7.21
C SER A 123 -13.75 -10.79 -7.10
N LEU A 124 -13.76 -9.55 -6.62
CA LEU A 124 -12.54 -8.83 -6.23
C LEU A 124 -11.77 -9.56 -5.14
N GLU A 125 -10.44 -9.51 -5.22
CA GLU A 125 -9.57 -9.89 -4.11
C GLU A 125 -9.50 -8.73 -3.12
N VAL A 126 -10.07 -8.91 -1.93
CA VAL A 126 -10.10 -7.87 -0.89
C VAL A 126 -9.02 -8.11 0.16
N LEU A 127 -8.18 -7.10 0.40
CA LEU A 127 -7.18 -7.08 1.46
C LEU A 127 -7.60 -6.06 2.53
N THR A 128 -7.82 -6.51 3.76
CA THR A 128 -8.40 -5.70 4.83
C THR A 128 -7.38 -5.31 5.88
N ASN A 129 -7.31 -4.01 6.20
CA ASN A 129 -6.49 -3.40 7.24
C ASN A 129 -5.04 -3.93 7.22
N PRO A 130 -4.30 -3.70 6.12
CA PRO A 130 -2.89 -4.05 6.08
C PRO A 130 -2.10 -3.32 7.16
N VAL A 131 -1.20 -4.06 7.81
CA VAL A 131 -0.27 -3.51 8.79
C VAL A 131 0.99 -3.03 8.08
N ARG A 132 1.62 -1.98 8.60
CA ARG A 132 2.87 -1.43 8.05
C ARG A 132 4.04 -1.94 8.89
N LEU A 133 5.06 -2.50 8.26
CA LEU A 133 6.34 -2.74 8.93
C LEU A 133 7.25 -1.54 8.67
N GLU A 134 7.47 -0.73 9.68
CA GLU A 134 8.24 0.51 9.61
C GLU A 134 9.63 0.32 10.23
N LEU A 135 10.60 1.07 9.72
CA LEU A 135 11.95 1.13 10.30
C LEU A 135 12.01 2.17 11.41
N LYS A 136 12.86 1.93 12.41
CA LYS A 136 13.28 2.97 13.35
C LYS A 136 14.17 3.99 12.65
N ASP A 137 14.07 5.26 13.04
CA ASP A 137 14.69 6.41 12.38
C ASP A 137 16.22 6.28 12.19
N ASP A 138 16.89 5.61 13.12
CA ASP A 138 18.34 5.41 13.14
C ASP A 138 18.81 4.16 12.37
N CYS A 139 17.89 3.34 11.84
CA CYS A 139 18.23 2.12 11.13
C CYS A 139 18.90 2.39 9.78
N ARG A 140 20.15 1.93 9.62
CA ARG A 140 20.89 1.98 8.35
C ARG A 140 20.50 0.80 7.44
N LEU A 141 19.46 1.01 6.65
CA LEU A 141 19.00 0.10 5.60
C LEU A 141 19.92 0.10 4.36
N ARG A 142 20.24 -1.08 3.84
CA ARG A 142 20.82 -1.30 2.50
C ARG A 142 20.12 -2.46 1.78
N TYR A 143 20.38 -2.59 0.49
CA TYR A 143 20.01 -3.75 -0.31
C TYR A 143 21.27 -4.49 -0.78
N GLY A 144 21.30 -5.81 -0.60
CA GLY A 144 22.47 -6.63 -0.94
C GLY A 144 22.36 -8.07 -0.46
N GLU A 145 23.31 -8.89 -0.89
CA GLU A 145 23.33 -10.34 -0.60
C GLU A 145 23.74 -10.68 0.85
N LYS A 146 24.32 -9.71 1.57
CA LYS A 146 24.93 -9.93 2.89
C LYS A 146 24.99 -8.63 3.68
N LEU A 147 24.94 -8.77 5.01
CA LEU A 147 25.09 -7.68 5.95
C LEU A 147 26.51 -7.08 5.88
N SER A 148 26.61 -5.75 5.94
CA SER A 148 27.90 -5.04 6.09
C SER A 148 27.99 -4.40 7.47
N GLU A 149 29.21 -4.11 7.92
CA GLU A 149 29.47 -3.40 9.20
C GLU A 149 28.84 -1.99 9.24
N GLU A 150 28.50 -1.45 8.06
CA GLU A 150 27.88 -0.13 7.91
C GLU A 150 26.35 -0.17 7.79
N SER A 151 25.72 -1.32 8.02
CA SER A 151 24.26 -1.49 7.92
C SER A 151 23.70 -2.24 9.12
N ASP A 152 22.56 -1.79 9.61
CA ASP A 152 21.81 -2.47 10.67
C ASP A 152 20.82 -3.49 10.08
N LEU A 153 20.38 -3.23 8.84
CA LEU A 153 19.49 -4.07 8.05
C LEU A 153 19.96 -4.11 6.60
N CYS A 154 20.04 -5.31 6.03
CA CYS A 154 20.32 -5.53 4.61
C CYS A 154 19.23 -6.41 4.00
N LEU A 155 18.35 -5.84 3.18
CA LEU A 155 17.34 -6.61 2.44
C LEU A 155 17.92 -7.19 1.15
N LEU A 156 17.38 -8.32 0.70
CA LEU A 156 17.79 -8.91 -0.57
C LEU A 156 17.43 -7.99 -1.75
N PRO A 157 18.27 -7.88 -2.79
CA PRO A 157 17.95 -7.05 -3.97
C PRO A 157 16.66 -7.47 -4.68
N SER A 158 16.27 -8.74 -4.55
CA SER A 158 15.06 -9.31 -5.14
C SER A 158 13.79 -9.06 -4.33
N ILE A 159 13.86 -8.33 -3.20
CA ILE A 159 12.72 -8.17 -2.27
C ILE A 159 11.47 -7.59 -2.95
N GLU A 160 11.60 -6.74 -3.97
CA GLU A 160 10.45 -6.21 -4.73
C GLU A 160 9.61 -7.30 -5.41
N GLN A 161 10.19 -8.48 -5.70
CA GLN A 161 9.42 -9.61 -6.26
C GLN A 161 8.32 -10.08 -5.29
N LEU A 162 8.51 -9.84 -3.98
CA LEU A 162 7.55 -10.19 -2.94
C LEU A 162 6.29 -9.28 -2.94
N ASN A 163 6.27 -8.21 -3.73
CA ASN A 163 5.03 -7.45 -4.01
C ASN A 163 3.97 -8.29 -4.73
N SER A 164 4.36 -9.44 -5.29
CA SER A 164 3.50 -10.34 -6.04
C SER A 164 3.31 -11.67 -5.32
N GLY A 165 2.06 -12.11 -5.23
CA GLY A 165 1.72 -13.43 -4.68
C GLY A 165 1.82 -13.51 -3.15
N ILE A 166 2.15 -14.70 -2.65
CA ILE A 166 2.28 -15.00 -1.23
C ILE A 166 3.75 -15.19 -0.90
N THR A 167 4.25 -14.41 0.04
CA THR A 167 5.52 -14.65 0.72
C THR A 167 5.29 -15.78 1.72
N VAL A 168 5.79 -16.97 1.38
CA VAL A 168 5.63 -18.14 2.25
C VAL A 168 6.44 -18.00 3.53
N LYS A 169 5.97 -18.65 4.58
CA LYS A 169 6.71 -18.78 5.84
C LYS A 169 8.15 -19.23 5.60
N ASP A 170 9.06 -18.69 6.40
CA ASP A 170 10.50 -18.94 6.36
C ASP A 170 11.17 -18.44 5.06
N THR A 171 10.49 -17.64 4.24
CA THR A 171 11.12 -16.87 3.16
C THR A 171 12.10 -15.87 3.75
N GLN A 172 13.35 -15.92 3.29
CA GLN A 172 14.36 -14.96 3.70
C GLN A 172 14.11 -13.61 3.02
N LEU A 173 14.05 -12.56 3.83
CA LEU A 173 13.91 -11.18 3.40
C LEU A 173 15.27 -10.47 3.33
N GLY A 174 16.20 -10.89 4.18
CA GLY A 174 17.51 -10.27 4.28
C GLY A 174 18.29 -10.69 5.53
N TRP A 175 19.04 -9.75 6.07
CA TRP A 175 19.94 -9.89 7.21
C TRP A 175 19.80 -8.71 8.16
N VAL A 176 19.99 -8.94 9.45
CA VAL A 176 19.87 -7.91 10.50
C VAL A 176 21.03 -8.03 11.49
N ALA A 177 21.53 -6.89 11.97
CA ALA A 177 22.72 -6.82 12.82
C ALA A 177 22.47 -7.14 14.31
N THR A 178 21.21 -7.28 14.70
CA THR A 178 20.77 -7.50 16.09
C THR A 178 19.80 -8.68 16.14
N ASP A 179 19.67 -9.31 17.31
CA ASP A 179 18.66 -10.34 17.57
C ASP A 179 17.33 -9.75 18.12
N ASP A 180 17.28 -8.44 18.37
CA ASP A 180 16.07 -7.75 18.81
C ASP A 180 15.34 -7.07 17.65
N LEU A 181 14.25 -7.69 17.18
CA LEU A 181 13.37 -7.13 16.15
C LEU A 181 12.83 -5.74 16.51
N LYS A 182 12.51 -5.49 17.78
CA LYS A 182 11.88 -4.23 18.20
C LYS A 182 12.87 -3.07 18.24
N ALA A 183 14.17 -3.35 18.22
CA ALA A 183 15.22 -2.36 18.05
C ALA A 183 15.26 -1.81 16.61
N VAL A 184 14.77 -2.57 15.62
CA VAL A 184 14.85 -2.20 14.19
C VAL A 184 13.49 -1.84 13.61
N PHE A 185 12.43 -2.53 14.06
CA PHE A 185 11.12 -2.45 13.45
C PHE A 185 10.03 -1.99 14.41
N SER A 186 9.04 -1.30 13.85
CA SER A 186 7.72 -1.14 14.48
C SER A 186 6.62 -1.54 13.52
N SER A 187 5.56 -2.12 14.08
CA SER A 187 4.34 -2.42 13.34
C SER A 187 3.19 -2.51 14.32
N LYS A 188 2.07 -1.90 13.96
CA LYS A 188 0.84 -1.91 14.72
C LYS A 188 -0.34 -2.29 13.83
N ASN A 189 -1.29 -3.02 14.40
CA ASN A 189 -2.58 -3.29 13.77
C ASN A 189 -3.60 -2.18 14.09
N SER A 190 -4.82 -2.34 13.58
CA SER A 190 -5.97 -1.45 13.78
C SER A 190 -6.40 -1.30 15.25
N ARG A 191 -5.95 -2.21 16.13
CA ARG A 191 -6.17 -2.18 17.58
C ARG A 191 -4.99 -1.59 18.36
N GLU A 192 -4.02 -0.99 17.67
CA GLU A 192 -2.77 -0.43 18.23
C GLU A 192 -1.85 -1.48 18.88
N GLU A 193 -2.05 -2.78 18.60
CA GLU A 193 -1.24 -3.86 19.13
C GLU A 193 0.03 -4.05 18.30
N CYS A 194 1.17 -4.28 18.96
CA CYS A 194 2.44 -4.52 18.27
C CYS A 194 2.44 -5.91 17.62
N VAL A 195 2.57 -5.96 16.28
CA VAL A 195 2.50 -7.20 15.49
C VAL A 195 3.81 -7.55 14.77
N VAL A 196 4.93 -6.91 15.12
CA VAL A 196 6.25 -7.17 14.49
C VAL A 196 6.61 -8.67 14.51
N ASN A 197 6.39 -9.33 15.65
CA ASN A 197 6.69 -10.75 15.83
C ASN A 197 5.75 -11.69 15.06
N GLU A 198 4.62 -11.17 14.57
CA GLU A 198 3.69 -11.90 13.71
C GLU A 198 4.10 -11.84 12.24
N LEU A 199 4.89 -10.83 11.87
CA LEU A 199 5.35 -10.57 10.51
C LEU A 199 6.68 -11.25 10.21
N VAL A 200 7.66 -11.07 11.09
CA VAL A 200 9.04 -11.49 10.83
C VAL A 200 9.68 -12.15 12.05
N TYR A 201 10.73 -12.93 11.83
CA TYR A 201 11.60 -13.46 12.87
C TYR A 201 13.06 -13.45 12.43
N ILE A 202 13.95 -13.54 13.42
CA ILE A 202 15.40 -13.58 13.22
C ILE A 202 15.87 -15.00 13.51
N LYS A 203 16.75 -15.52 12.65
CA LYS A 203 17.43 -16.79 12.86
C LYS A 203 18.83 -16.72 12.25
N ASP A 204 19.85 -16.97 13.06
CA ASP A 204 21.25 -16.99 12.63
C ASP A 204 21.64 -15.69 11.88
N GLY A 205 21.16 -14.53 12.35
CA GLY A 205 21.35 -13.21 11.73
C GLY A 205 20.51 -12.94 10.46
N GLY A 206 19.79 -13.94 9.94
CA GLY A 206 18.86 -13.78 8.82
C GLY A 206 17.48 -13.28 9.29
N LEU A 207 16.86 -12.43 8.47
CA LEU A 207 15.49 -11.96 8.66
C LEU A 207 14.54 -12.75 7.77
N PHE A 208 13.49 -13.33 8.34
CA PHE A 208 12.57 -14.23 7.65
C PHE A 208 11.11 -13.87 7.91
N ALA A 209 10.24 -14.18 6.94
CA ALA A 209 8.79 -14.10 7.11
C ALA A 209 8.30 -15.14 8.12
N LYS A 210 7.52 -14.73 9.12
CA LYS A 210 7.05 -15.60 10.21
C LYS A 210 5.95 -16.57 9.80
N ARG A 211 5.16 -16.19 8.79
CA ARG A 211 3.99 -16.90 8.28
C ARG A 211 3.79 -16.55 6.81
N ASP A 212 2.81 -17.19 6.21
CA ASP A 212 2.36 -16.85 4.86
C ASP A 212 1.70 -15.46 4.88
N LEU A 213 2.26 -14.54 4.11
CA LEU A 213 1.86 -13.14 4.06
C LEU A 213 1.72 -12.69 2.61
N LYS A 214 0.79 -11.77 2.36
CA LYS A 214 0.83 -10.95 1.15
C LYS A 214 1.52 -9.65 1.51
N LEU A 215 2.69 -9.45 0.92
CA LEU A 215 3.47 -8.23 1.06
C LEU A 215 3.24 -7.35 -0.17
N PHE A 216 3.23 -6.04 0.01
CA PHE A 216 3.08 -5.10 -1.10
C PHE A 216 3.67 -3.72 -0.75
N MET A 217 3.86 -2.89 -1.78
CA MET A 217 4.52 -1.57 -1.70
C MET A 217 5.98 -1.63 -1.21
N ILE A 218 6.64 -2.77 -1.38
CA ILE A 218 8.08 -2.92 -1.21
C ILE A 218 8.78 -2.14 -2.32
N THR A 219 9.86 -1.46 -1.96
CA THR A 219 10.75 -0.77 -2.89
C THR A 219 12.21 -1.11 -2.60
N ASN A 220 13.06 -1.00 -3.62
CA ASN A 220 14.53 -1.02 -3.51
C ASN A 220 15.13 0.39 -3.28
N ASN A 221 14.28 1.42 -3.10
CA ASN A 221 14.74 2.75 -2.73
C ASN A 221 14.78 2.90 -1.19
N PRO A 222 15.98 2.99 -0.58
CA PRO A 222 16.11 3.03 0.88
C PRO A 222 15.51 4.30 1.50
N GLU A 223 15.48 5.42 0.79
CA GLU A 223 14.91 6.66 1.30
C GLU A 223 13.38 6.55 1.40
N ILE A 224 12.73 5.98 0.39
CA ILE A 224 11.27 5.77 0.40
C ILE A 224 10.89 4.75 1.48
N ALA A 225 11.63 3.64 1.58
CA ALA A 225 11.37 2.61 2.59
C ALA A 225 11.51 3.14 4.04
N LYS A 226 12.44 4.09 4.27
CA LYS A 226 12.60 4.76 5.57
C LYS A 226 11.51 5.80 5.85
N MET A 227 11.15 6.60 4.85
CA MET A 227 10.18 7.69 5.02
C MET A 227 8.73 7.21 5.14
N ASP A 228 8.40 6.05 4.56
CA ASP A 228 7.06 5.47 4.63
C ASP A 228 7.04 4.19 5.47
N CYS A 229 7.35 3.06 4.86
CA CYS A 229 7.47 1.77 5.52
C CYS A 229 8.28 0.81 4.65
N LEU A 230 8.78 -0.26 5.25
CA LEU A 230 9.48 -1.33 4.53
C LEU A 230 8.54 -2.10 3.61
N PHE A 231 7.33 -2.38 4.10
CA PHE A 231 6.22 -2.97 3.36
C PHE A 231 4.91 -2.90 4.14
N TYR A 232 3.82 -3.09 3.40
CA TYR A 232 2.52 -3.43 3.95
C TYR A 232 2.33 -4.95 3.96
N ALA A 233 1.58 -5.47 4.92
CA ALA A 233 1.32 -6.89 5.06
C ALA A 233 -0.12 -7.19 5.49
N VAL A 234 -0.68 -8.23 4.88
CA VAL A 234 -1.87 -8.95 5.38
C VAL A 234 -1.57 -10.44 5.43
N ARG A 235 -2.43 -11.21 6.09
CA ARG A 235 -2.40 -12.67 5.99
C ARG A 235 -2.61 -13.11 4.54
N ASP A 236 -2.17 -14.31 4.20
CA ASP A 236 -2.42 -14.96 2.92
C ASP A 236 -3.91 -14.92 2.48
N CYS A 237 -4.83 -15.06 3.44
CA CYS A 237 -6.27 -14.96 3.23
C CYS A 237 -6.81 -13.52 3.05
N GLY A 238 -5.95 -12.50 3.04
CA GLY A 238 -6.33 -11.10 2.85
C GLY A 238 -6.77 -10.37 4.12
N SER A 239 -6.90 -11.06 5.26
CA SER A 239 -7.29 -10.42 6.52
C SER A 239 -6.11 -9.75 7.22
N GLU A 240 -6.42 -8.78 8.09
CA GLU A 240 -5.46 -8.12 8.97
C GLU A 240 -4.59 -9.13 9.77
N VAL A 241 -3.34 -8.73 10.02
CA VAL A 241 -2.43 -9.46 10.91
C VAL A 241 -2.73 -9.05 12.37
N VAL A 242 -3.06 -10.04 13.18
CA VAL A 242 -3.34 -9.88 14.62
C VAL A 242 -2.31 -10.64 15.45
N ALA A 243 -2.04 -10.14 16.66
CA ALA A 243 -1.17 -10.75 17.67
C ALA A 243 -1.79 -12.00 18.33
#